data_AF-A0A1A2YDD8-F1
#
_entry.id   AF-A0A1A2YDD8-F1
#
_cell.length_a   1.000
_cell.length_b   1.000
_cell.length_c   1.000
_cell.angle_alpha   90.00
_cell.angle_beta   90.00
_cell.angle_gamma   90.00
#
_symmetry.space_group_name_H-M   'P 1'
#
loop_
_entity.id
_entity.type
_entity.pdbx_description
1 polymer ?
#
loop_
_entity_poly.entity_id
_entity_poly.type
_entity_poly.pdbx_seq_one_letter_code
_entity_poly.pdbx_strand_id
1 'polypeptide(L)'
;MGRHELARKRRKPSVALAAVLAPAAVFFAASADVHPTAPHTEAKPVISDTPPCCVQIVTAASHRLIKGSPDGEPTAASRYHTRARFLTADVAPERGMQIRTILVARSITADFPQIHEMGGVRPDPLPWHPLGLAVDVMIPTPGSDEGIALGNAIVAYVLQNANRFGIQDAIWRGVYYTPNGAQASRLGHYDHVHVTTTGGGYPSGSEVYLR
;
A
#
# COMPACT_ATOMS: atom_id res chain seq x y z
N MET A 1 -28.59 -37.05 69.96
CA MET A 1 -29.67 -36.09 69.63
C MET A 1 -29.09 -35.12 68.60
N GLY A 2 -29.35 -35.11 67.31
CA GLY A 2 -30.34 -35.80 66.51
C GLY A 2 -30.76 -34.87 65.37
N ARG A 3 -30.04 -34.96 64.23
CA ARG A 3 -30.54 -34.77 62.84
C ARG A 3 -30.96 -33.31 62.47
N HIS A 4 -30.94 -32.81 61.23
CA HIS A 4 -31.04 -33.36 59.88
C HIS A 4 -30.39 -32.41 58.84
N GLU A 5 -29.77 -33.01 57.84
CA GLU A 5 -29.47 -32.46 56.51
C GLU A 5 -30.75 -32.12 55.74
N LEU A 6 -30.74 -31.06 54.92
CA LEU A 6 -31.70 -30.85 53.85
C LEU A 6 -30.96 -30.72 52.51
N ALA A 7 -31.09 -31.77 51.70
CA ALA A 7 -30.62 -31.84 50.33
C ALA A 7 -31.36 -30.82 49.44
N ARG A 8 -30.62 -29.92 48.77
CA ARG A 8 -31.19 -29.02 47.77
C ARG A 8 -31.04 -29.63 46.37
N LYS A 9 -32.21 -29.87 45.77
CA LYS A 9 -32.46 -30.55 44.49
C LYS A 9 -31.71 -29.89 43.31
N ARG A 10 -30.98 -30.71 42.56
CA ARG A 10 -30.44 -30.45 41.22
C ARG A 10 -31.61 -30.22 40.24
N ARG A 11 -31.74 -29.02 39.67
CA ARG A 11 -32.63 -28.78 38.51
C ARG A 11 -31.79 -28.89 37.24
N LYS A 12 -32.06 -29.92 36.42
CA LYS A 12 -31.64 -29.99 35.01
C LYS A 12 -32.83 -29.59 34.10
N PRO A 13 -32.69 -29.54 32.76
CA PRO A 13 -32.98 -28.36 31.95
C PRO A 13 -34.38 -28.45 31.34
N SER A 14 -35.05 -27.31 31.21
CA SER A 14 -36.25 -27.22 30.37
C SER A 14 -35.83 -27.17 28.91
N VAL A 15 -36.01 -28.31 28.24
CA VAL A 15 -36.16 -28.43 26.78
C VAL A 15 -37.32 -27.53 26.37
N ALA A 16 -37.02 -26.48 25.60
CA ALA A 16 -38.04 -25.68 24.94
C ALA A 16 -37.94 -25.90 23.42
N LEU A 17 -39.09 -26.31 22.91
CA LEU A 17 -39.49 -26.60 21.54
C LEU A 17 -38.87 -25.71 20.46
N ALA A 18 -38.51 -26.36 19.35
CA ALA A 18 -38.07 -25.76 18.11
C ALA A 18 -39.17 -24.89 17.45
N ALA A 19 -38.77 -23.75 16.92
CA ALA A 19 -39.45 -23.07 15.81
C ALA A 19 -38.40 -22.81 14.73
N VAL A 20 -38.40 -23.63 13.69
CA VAL A 20 -37.58 -23.48 12.48
C VAL A 20 -38.19 -22.35 11.66
N LEU A 21 -37.55 -21.18 11.65
CA LEU A 21 -37.82 -20.14 10.66
C LEU A 21 -36.86 -20.34 9.49
N ALA A 22 -37.37 -20.90 8.40
CA ALA A 22 -36.65 -21.00 7.14
C ALA A 22 -36.43 -19.59 6.55
N PRO A 23 -35.21 -19.23 6.11
CA PRO A 23 -35.05 -18.07 5.26
C PRO A 23 -35.57 -18.38 3.86
N ALA A 24 -36.55 -17.60 3.39
CA ALA A 24 -36.97 -17.60 2.00
C ALA A 24 -35.80 -17.12 1.13
N ALA A 25 -35.22 -18.03 0.35
CA ALA A 25 -34.24 -17.68 -0.67
C ALA A 25 -34.98 -16.96 -1.82
N VAL A 26 -34.79 -15.64 -1.91
CA VAL A 26 -35.19 -14.87 -3.09
C VAL A 26 -34.11 -15.08 -4.15
N PHE A 27 -34.43 -15.87 -5.18
CA PHE A 27 -33.60 -15.95 -6.37
C PHE A 27 -33.75 -14.66 -7.16
N PHE A 28 -32.75 -13.78 -7.11
CA PHE A 28 -32.61 -12.72 -8.10
C PHE A 28 -32.07 -13.34 -9.39
N ALA A 29 -32.93 -13.47 -10.40
CA ALA A 29 -32.49 -13.70 -11.77
C ALA A 29 -31.94 -12.37 -12.32
N ALA A 30 -30.61 -12.23 -12.32
CA ALA A 30 -29.96 -11.18 -13.09
C ALA A 30 -29.89 -11.63 -14.55
N SER A 31 -30.71 -11.06 -15.42
CA SER A 31 -30.52 -11.16 -16.86
C SER A 31 -29.27 -10.36 -17.23
N ALA A 32 -28.24 -11.05 -17.73
CA ALA A 32 -27.13 -10.39 -18.41
C ALA A 32 -27.56 -10.10 -19.85
N ASP A 33 -27.74 -8.82 -20.19
CA ASP A 33 -27.84 -8.40 -21.59
C ASP A 33 -26.48 -8.61 -22.26
N VAL A 34 -26.34 -9.74 -22.97
CA VAL A 34 -25.22 -9.98 -23.88
C VAL A 34 -25.41 -9.06 -25.08
N HIS A 35 -24.82 -7.87 -25.02
CA HIS A 35 -24.64 -7.05 -26.21
C HIS A 35 -23.60 -7.74 -27.10
N PRO A 36 -23.89 -7.97 -28.40
CA PRO A 36 -22.87 -8.41 -29.34
C PRO A 36 -21.79 -7.34 -29.42
N THR A 37 -20.55 -7.71 -29.08
CA THR A 37 -19.36 -6.90 -29.36
C THR A 37 -19.32 -6.57 -30.85
N ALA A 38 -19.38 -5.28 -31.16
CA ALA A 38 -19.12 -4.79 -32.51
C ALA A 38 -17.72 -5.25 -32.96
N PRO A 39 -17.52 -5.67 -34.22
CA PRO A 39 -16.21 -6.03 -34.71
C PRO A 39 -15.29 -4.81 -34.63
N HIS A 40 -14.11 -5.02 -34.04
CA HIS A 40 -13.03 -4.04 -34.07
C HIS A 40 -12.71 -3.70 -35.53
N THR A 41 -12.93 -2.44 -35.92
CA THR A 41 -12.40 -1.93 -37.18
C THR A 41 -10.90 -1.77 -37.01
N GLU A 42 -10.15 -2.68 -37.63
CA GLU A 42 -8.71 -2.63 -37.73
C GLU A 42 -8.30 -1.33 -38.44
N ALA A 43 -7.58 -0.46 -37.72
CA ALA A 43 -7.03 0.75 -38.31
C ALA A 43 -5.91 0.37 -39.29
N LYS A 44 -6.06 0.71 -40.56
CA LYS A 44 -5.00 0.56 -41.58
C LYS A 44 -3.73 1.28 -41.12
N PRO A 45 -2.56 0.64 -41.16
CA PRO A 45 -1.29 1.33 -40.89
C PRO A 45 -1.00 2.28 -42.04
N VAL A 46 -0.87 3.58 -41.73
CA VAL A 46 -0.44 4.64 -42.67
C VAL A 46 0.96 5.14 -42.27
N ILE A 47 1.86 4.24 -41.89
CA ILE A 47 3.30 4.53 -41.84
C ILE A 47 4.02 3.23 -42.16
N SER A 48 4.62 3.15 -43.35
CA SER A 48 5.74 2.24 -43.58
C SER A 48 6.99 2.99 -43.15
N ASP A 49 7.67 2.59 -42.08
CA ASP A 49 9.10 2.86 -42.01
C ASP A 49 9.92 1.97 -41.07
N THR A 50 10.97 1.46 -41.69
CA THR A 50 12.19 0.73 -41.32
C THR A 50 12.64 0.78 -39.85
N PRO A 51 13.16 -0.34 -39.27
CA PRO A 51 13.71 -0.35 -37.92
C PRO A 51 14.97 0.54 -37.81
N PRO A 52 15.10 1.40 -36.78
CA PRO A 52 16.31 2.17 -36.59
C PRO A 52 17.37 1.29 -35.94
N CYS A 53 18.17 0.59 -36.75
CA CYS A 53 19.51 0.24 -36.33
C CYS A 53 20.40 1.48 -36.50
N CYS A 54 21.31 1.71 -35.55
CA CYS A 54 22.28 2.81 -35.51
C CYS A 54 21.73 4.14 -34.97
N VAL A 55 21.73 4.28 -33.64
CA VAL A 55 21.70 5.60 -32.99
C VAL A 55 23.01 6.33 -33.27
N GLN A 56 22.95 7.38 -34.10
CA GLN A 56 24.08 8.28 -34.32
C GLN A 56 23.86 9.56 -33.50
N ILE A 57 24.72 9.80 -32.52
CA ILE A 57 24.75 11.07 -31.77
C ILE A 57 25.37 12.12 -32.70
N VAL A 58 24.53 13.03 -33.22
CA VAL A 58 25.01 14.17 -34.01
C VAL A 58 25.31 15.32 -33.05
N THR A 59 26.57 15.73 -32.98
CA THR A 59 26.97 16.93 -32.25
C THR A 59 26.51 18.15 -33.05
N ALA A 60 25.54 18.91 -32.54
CA ALA A 60 25.15 20.17 -33.15
C ALA A 60 26.27 21.20 -32.98
N ALA A 61 26.87 21.61 -34.09
CA ALA A 61 27.87 22.67 -34.11
C ALA A 61 27.24 24.00 -33.66
N SER A 62 27.75 24.56 -32.56
CA SER A 62 27.32 25.86 -32.05
C SER A 62 27.97 26.97 -32.87
N HIS A 63 27.24 27.51 -33.85
CA HIS A 63 27.59 28.79 -34.47
C HIS A 63 27.21 29.92 -33.49
N ARG A 64 28.15 30.30 -32.62
CA ARG A 64 28.05 31.54 -31.84
C ARG A 64 28.14 32.73 -32.78
N LEU A 65 27.02 33.44 -32.96
CA LEU A 65 27.04 34.86 -33.28
C LEU A 65 26.33 35.60 -32.14
N ILE A 66 27.08 36.38 -31.38
CA ILE A 66 26.55 37.21 -30.29
C ILE A 66 25.80 38.38 -30.91
N LYS A 67 24.49 38.50 -30.65
CA LYS A 67 23.79 39.79 -30.68
C LYS A 67 22.52 39.77 -29.82
N GLY A 68 22.59 40.45 -28.67
CA GLY A 68 21.45 41.05 -27.95
C GLY A 68 20.59 40.13 -27.09
N SER A 69 20.62 40.35 -25.77
CA SER A 69 19.52 40.01 -24.85
C SER A 69 18.32 40.92 -25.17
N PRO A 70 17.06 40.46 -25.04
CA PRO A 70 16.46 40.44 -23.70
C PRO A 70 15.66 39.15 -23.40
N ASP A 71 15.76 38.71 -22.15
CA ASP A 71 14.70 38.08 -21.35
C ASP A 71 13.76 37.13 -22.09
N GLY A 72 14.33 36.02 -22.58
CA GLY A 72 13.58 34.85 -23.01
C GLY A 72 13.60 33.80 -21.90
N GLU A 73 12.48 33.65 -21.20
CA GLU A 73 12.13 32.46 -20.42
C GLU A 73 12.70 31.19 -21.07
N PRO A 74 13.37 30.28 -20.33
CA PRO A 74 13.75 29.00 -20.89
C PRO A 74 12.46 28.25 -21.25
N THR A 75 12.17 28.21 -22.56
CA THR A 75 11.11 27.40 -23.16
C THR A 75 11.14 26.00 -22.55
N ALA A 76 9.99 25.61 -22.02
CA ALA A 76 9.71 24.38 -21.31
C ALA A 76 10.11 23.11 -22.08
N ALA A 77 11.40 22.79 -22.10
CA ALA A 77 11.90 21.48 -22.47
C ALA A 77 11.96 20.61 -21.20
N SER A 78 11.31 19.44 -21.25
CA SER A 78 11.37 18.37 -20.25
C SER A 78 10.61 18.61 -18.93
N ARG A 79 9.28 18.73 -19.00
CA ARG A 79 8.41 18.55 -17.81
C ARG A 79 8.00 17.08 -17.57
N TYR A 80 8.52 16.14 -18.36
CA TYR A 80 8.18 14.72 -18.24
C TYR A 80 9.10 13.94 -17.27
N HIS A 81 10.11 14.59 -16.68
CA HIS A 81 11.07 13.97 -15.75
C HIS A 81 11.23 14.73 -14.42
N THR A 82 10.18 15.41 -13.95
CA THR A 82 10.26 16.20 -12.71
C THR A 82 10.12 15.39 -11.42
N ARG A 83 9.89 14.07 -11.50
CA ARG A 83 9.94 13.20 -10.32
C ARG A 83 11.29 12.49 -10.26
N ALA A 84 12.02 12.74 -9.17
CA ALA A 84 13.25 12.04 -8.87
C ALA A 84 12.98 10.53 -8.88
N ARG A 85 13.71 9.80 -9.73
CA ARG A 85 13.60 8.32 -9.83
C ARG A 85 14.18 7.63 -8.61
N PHE A 86 15.16 8.28 -7.97
CA PHE A 86 15.83 7.78 -6.78
C PHE A 86 15.10 8.26 -5.53
N LEU A 87 14.89 7.33 -4.60
CA LEU A 87 14.33 7.61 -3.30
C LEU A 87 15.47 7.94 -2.32
N THR A 88 15.42 9.15 -1.75
CA THR A 88 16.33 9.59 -0.68
C THR A 88 15.99 8.92 0.64
N ALA A 89 16.83 9.11 1.65
CA ALA A 89 16.53 8.69 3.02
C ALA A 89 15.16 9.22 3.48
N ASP A 90 14.48 8.41 4.27
CA ASP A 90 13.14 8.69 4.76
C ASP A 90 13.10 9.29 6.18
N VAL A 91 11.90 9.49 6.70
CA VAL A 91 11.66 9.97 8.08
C VAL A 91 11.75 8.87 9.14
N ALA A 92 11.84 7.60 8.73
CA ALA A 92 11.98 6.45 9.61
C ALA A 92 13.44 6.24 10.03
N PRO A 93 13.68 5.65 11.22
CA PRO A 93 15.01 5.19 11.59
C PRO A 93 15.36 3.91 10.83
N GLU A 94 15.98 4.04 9.65
CA GLU A 94 16.35 2.91 8.76
C GLU A 94 17.35 1.91 9.38
N ARG A 95 17.97 2.23 10.51
CA ARG A 95 18.98 1.37 11.16
C ARG A 95 18.36 0.03 11.55
N GLY A 96 18.91 -1.04 10.98
CA GLY A 96 18.46 -2.41 11.22
C GLY A 96 17.20 -2.80 10.46
N MET A 97 16.63 -1.90 9.63
CA MET A 97 15.53 -2.26 8.74
C MET A 97 16.05 -3.09 7.56
N GLN A 98 15.21 -3.98 7.05
CA GLN A 98 15.53 -4.75 5.85
C GLN A 98 15.22 -3.97 4.57
N ILE A 99 15.84 -4.38 3.47
CA ILE A 99 15.82 -3.67 2.19
C ILE A 99 14.39 -3.32 1.75
N ARG A 100 13.44 -4.26 1.78
CA ARG A 100 12.06 -3.95 1.35
C ARG A 100 11.33 -3.03 2.32
N THR A 101 11.59 -3.14 3.62
CA THR A 101 11.01 -2.25 4.62
C THR A 101 11.50 -0.81 4.42
N ILE A 102 12.78 -0.61 4.11
CA ILE A 102 13.34 0.69 3.74
C ILE A 102 12.71 1.19 2.43
N LEU A 103 12.56 0.32 1.42
CA LEU A 103 11.90 0.69 0.18
C LEU A 103 10.48 1.22 0.42
N VAL A 104 9.70 0.57 1.30
CA VAL A 104 8.36 1.03 1.69
C VAL A 104 8.42 2.40 2.37
N ALA A 105 9.25 2.56 3.41
CA ALA A 105 9.34 3.79 4.18
C ALA A 105 9.75 5.00 3.32
N ARG A 106 10.75 4.84 2.44
CA ARG A 106 11.14 5.87 1.46
C ARG A 106 10.10 6.17 0.43
N SER A 107 9.39 5.15 -0.07
CA SER A 107 8.32 5.36 -1.04
C SER A 107 7.16 6.14 -0.41
N ILE A 108 6.78 5.81 0.83
CA ILE A 108 5.74 6.53 1.57
C ILE A 108 6.17 7.97 1.84
N THR A 109 7.41 8.21 2.27
CA THR A 109 7.92 9.58 2.49
C THR A 109 7.86 10.43 1.22
N ALA A 110 8.15 9.83 0.05
CA ALA A 110 8.14 10.53 -1.22
C ALA A 110 6.74 10.78 -1.81
N ASP A 111 5.75 9.96 -1.46
CA ASP A 111 4.37 10.03 -1.99
C ASP A 111 3.40 10.71 -1.00
N PHE A 112 3.69 10.68 0.30
CA PHE A 112 2.86 11.21 1.39
C PHE A 112 3.65 12.17 2.28
N PRO A 113 3.93 13.40 1.80
CA PRO A 113 4.72 14.39 2.55
C PRO A 113 4.06 14.87 3.85
N GLN A 114 2.78 14.53 4.09
CA GLN A 114 2.07 14.74 5.36
C GLN A 114 2.54 13.81 6.47
N ILE A 115 3.28 12.74 6.14
CA ILE A 115 3.88 11.85 7.14
C ILE A 115 5.19 12.45 7.62
N HIS A 116 5.25 12.71 8.92
CA HIS A 116 6.39 13.35 9.55
C HIS A 116 7.19 12.40 10.47
N GLU A 117 6.63 11.24 10.77
CA GLU A 117 7.23 10.26 11.67
C GLU A 117 6.88 8.84 11.22
N MET A 118 7.85 7.94 11.32
CA MET A 118 7.64 6.51 11.16
C MET A 118 8.45 5.76 12.22
N GLY A 119 7.83 4.75 12.84
CA GLY A 119 8.49 3.82 13.74
C GLY A 119 9.15 2.67 12.97
N GLY A 120 10.39 2.34 13.32
CA GLY A 120 11.16 1.26 12.69
C GLY A 120 11.50 0.13 13.66
N VAL A 121 12.77 -0.26 13.70
CA VAL A 121 13.29 -1.33 14.57
C VAL A 121 13.23 -0.95 16.03
N ARG A 122 12.69 -1.85 16.85
CA ARG A 122 12.62 -1.75 18.32
C ARG A 122 12.36 -3.13 18.94
N PRO A 123 12.61 -3.31 20.26
CA PRO A 123 12.18 -4.51 20.97
C PRO A 123 10.66 -4.59 21.04
N ASP A 124 10.08 -5.62 20.43
CA ASP A 124 8.66 -5.96 20.48
C ASP A 124 8.47 -7.45 20.79
N PRO A 125 7.30 -7.89 21.29
CA PRO A 125 7.00 -9.30 21.51
C PRO A 125 6.91 -10.13 20.23
N LEU A 126 6.56 -9.50 19.10
CA LEU A 126 6.50 -10.13 17.79
C LEU A 126 7.78 -9.82 17.00
N PRO A 127 8.20 -10.70 16.07
CA PRO A 127 9.50 -10.59 15.43
C PRO A 127 9.60 -9.46 14.39
N TRP A 128 8.49 -8.84 13.98
CA TRP A 128 8.47 -7.95 12.82
C TRP A 128 9.32 -6.69 13.00
N HIS A 129 9.10 -5.91 14.06
CA HIS A 129 9.96 -4.77 14.35
C HIS A 129 11.38 -5.16 14.76
N PRO A 130 11.60 -6.16 15.66
CA PRO A 130 12.94 -6.58 16.06
C PRO A 130 13.84 -7.04 14.90
N LEU A 131 13.26 -7.65 13.87
CA LEU A 131 13.99 -8.14 12.69
C LEU A 131 13.98 -7.15 11.52
N GLY A 132 13.49 -5.93 11.71
CA GLY A 132 13.47 -4.90 10.66
C GLY A 132 12.52 -5.19 9.50
N LEU A 133 11.50 -6.01 9.73
CA LEU A 133 10.50 -6.41 8.74
C LEU A 133 9.30 -5.46 8.69
N ALA A 134 9.10 -4.65 9.73
CA ALA A 134 7.95 -3.76 9.84
C ALA A 134 8.32 -2.28 9.98
N VAL A 135 7.39 -1.42 9.56
CA VAL A 135 7.39 0.02 9.75
C VAL A 135 6.00 0.48 10.18
N ASP A 136 5.95 1.37 11.17
CA ASP A 136 4.71 2.01 11.63
C ASP A 136 4.64 3.42 11.09
N VAL A 137 3.66 3.71 10.25
CA VAL A 137 3.48 5.01 9.59
C VAL A 137 2.55 5.87 10.42
N MET A 138 3.09 6.84 11.15
CA MET A 138 2.31 7.65 12.09
C MET A 138 1.38 8.60 11.34
N ILE A 139 0.07 8.50 11.60
CA ILE A 139 -0.94 9.30 10.90
C ILE A 139 -1.21 10.59 11.70
N PRO A 140 -1.03 11.79 11.12
CA PRO A 140 -1.38 13.03 11.78
C PRO A 140 -2.90 13.11 12.02
N THR A 141 -3.30 13.60 13.20
CA THR A 141 -4.71 13.76 13.60
C THR A 141 -5.57 12.52 13.28
N PRO A 142 -5.20 11.33 13.76
CA PRO A 142 -5.69 10.06 13.20
C PRO A 142 -7.15 9.73 13.56
N GLY A 143 -7.77 10.53 14.44
CA GLY A 143 -9.20 10.47 14.73
C GLY A 143 -10.07 11.39 13.85
N SER A 144 -9.46 12.27 13.05
CA SER A 144 -10.18 13.14 12.10
C SER A 144 -10.53 12.40 10.82
N ASP A 145 -11.48 12.93 10.05
CA ASP A 145 -11.85 12.38 8.74
C ASP A 145 -10.66 12.45 7.77
N GLU A 146 -9.87 13.52 7.81
CA GLU A 146 -8.67 13.68 7.00
C GLU A 146 -7.58 12.65 7.36
N GLY A 147 -7.35 12.42 8.66
CA GLY A 147 -6.40 11.42 9.13
C GLY A 147 -6.84 10.00 8.75
N ILE A 148 -8.13 9.69 8.87
CA ILE A 148 -8.68 8.40 8.44
C ILE A 148 -8.53 8.22 6.93
N ALA A 149 -8.84 9.25 6.14
CA ALA A 149 -8.67 9.22 4.69
C ALA A 149 -7.19 9.04 4.29
N LEU A 150 -6.26 9.69 4.98
CA LEU A 150 -4.82 9.54 4.77
C LEU A 150 -4.36 8.11 5.08
N GLY A 151 -4.74 7.55 6.22
CA GLY A 151 -4.42 6.16 6.57
C GLY A 151 -4.98 5.16 5.55
N ASN A 152 -6.22 5.37 5.10
CA ASN A 152 -6.83 4.55 4.04
C ASN A 152 -6.05 4.65 2.72
N ALA A 153 -5.61 5.85 2.34
CA ALA A 153 -4.83 6.05 1.13
C ALA A 153 -3.46 5.35 1.20
N ILE A 154 -2.80 5.36 2.36
CA ILE A 154 -1.53 4.68 2.58
C ILE A 154 -1.70 3.16 2.49
N VAL A 155 -2.73 2.59 3.14
CA VAL A 155 -3.04 1.15 3.00
C VAL A 155 -3.27 0.78 1.54
N ALA A 156 -4.09 1.56 0.83
CA ALA A 156 -4.37 1.31 -0.59
C ALA A 156 -3.10 1.37 -1.44
N TYR A 157 -2.23 2.36 -1.20
CA TYR A 157 -0.95 2.51 -1.88
C TYR A 157 -0.01 1.32 -1.65
N VAL A 158 0.13 0.88 -0.40
CA VAL A 158 0.98 -0.26 -0.02
C VAL A 158 0.50 -1.53 -0.72
N LEU A 159 -0.82 -1.78 -0.73
CA LEU A 159 -1.40 -2.96 -1.36
C LEU A 159 -1.32 -2.92 -2.90
N GLN A 160 -1.55 -1.75 -3.53
CA GLN A 160 -1.39 -1.59 -4.97
C GLN A 160 0.05 -1.87 -5.43
N ASN A 161 1.03 -1.63 -4.57
CA ASN A 161 2.44 -1.87 -4.82
C ASN A 161 2.96 -3.16 -4.14
N ALA A 162 2.07 -4.07 -3.72
CA ALA A 162 2.43 -5.21 -2.88
C ALA A 162 3.56 -6.08 -3.46
N ASN A 163 3.54 -6.34 -4.77
CA ASN A 163 4.58 -7.13 -5.43
C ASN A 163 5.95 -6.43 -5.42
N ARG A 164 5.97 -5.12 -5.65
CA ARG A 164 7.19 -4.31 -5.67
C ARG A 164 7.80 -4.21 -4.27
N PHE A 165 6.96 -4.03 -3.26
CA PHE A 165 7.37 -3.91 -1.87
C PHE A 165 7.55 -5.25 -1.16
N GLY A 166 7.08 -6.35 -1.74
CA GLY A 166 7.03 -7.65 -1.08
C GLY A 166 6.24 -7.58 0.24
N ILE A 167 5.02 -7.05 0.18
CA ILE A 167 4.15 -6.89 1.35
C ILE A 167 3.65 -8.24 1.85
N GLN A 168 3.80 -8.46 3.15
CA GLN A 168 3.12 -9.55 3.84
C GLN A 168 1.72 -9.10 4.26
N ASP A 169 1.66 -7.97 4.97
CA ASP A 169 0.41 -7.41 5.48
C ASP A 169 0.53 -5.92 5.84
N ALA A 170 -0.63 -5.29 6.01
CA ALA A 170 -0.77 -3.99 6.65
C ALA A 170 -1.95 -4.02 7.64
N ILE A 171 -1.89 -3.21 8.69
CA ILE A 171 -2.95 -3.11 9.70
C ILE A 171 -3.34 -1.65 9.88
N TRP A 172 -4.63 -1.38 9.77
CA TRP A 172 -5.19 -0.05 10.01
C TRP A 172 -6.59 -0.17 10.60
N ARG A 173 -6.81 0.50 11.74
CA ARG A 173 -8.10 0.64 12.43
C ARG A 173 -8.86 -0.68 12.61
N GLY A 174 -8.15 -1.72 13.06
CA GLY A 174 -8.74 -3.04 13.30
C GLY A 174 -9.08 -3.81 12.02
N VAL A 175 -8.45 -3.48 10.90
CA VAL A 175 -8.53 -4.28 9.67
C VAL A 175 -7.14 -4.77 9.33
N TYR A 176 -7.03 -6.07 9.08
CA TYR A 176 -5.81 -6.73 8.63
C TYR A 176 -5.90 -6.93 7.11
N TYR A 177 -4.98 -6.29 6.40
CA TYR A 177 -4.93 -6.29 4.95
C TYR A 177 -3.79 -7.18 4.47
N THR A 178 -4.06 -7.99 3.47
CA THR A 178 -3.05 -8.76 2.74
C THR A 178 -3.19 -8.49 1.25
N PRO A 179 -2.21 -8.85 0.42
CA PRO A 179 -2.37 -8.83 -1.03
C PRO A 179 -3.59 -9.63 -1.54
N ASN A 180 -4.09 -10.59 -0.75
CA ASN A 180 -5.22 -11.44 -1.10
C ASN A 180 -6.58 -10.92 -0.60
N GLY A 181 -6.60 -9.80 0.13
CA GLY A 181 -7.83 -9.20 0.64
C GLY A 181 -7.73 -8.71 2.08
N ALA A 182 -8.82 -8.10 2.54
CA ALA A 182 -8.94 -7.52 3.87
C ALA A 182 -9.85 -8.36 4.76
N GLN A 183 -9.50 -8.44 6.04
CA GLN A 183 -10.32 -9.08 7.07
C GLN A 183 -10.40 -8.21 8.31
N ALA A 184 -11.57 -8.15 8.94
CA ALA A 184 -11.71 -7.51 10.24
C ALA A 184 -10.81 -8.22 11.27
N SER A 185 -10.11 -7.45 12.08
CA SER A 185 -9.19 -7.92 13.10
C SER A 185 -9.47 -7.21 14.44
N ARG A 186 -8.84 -7.68 15.51
CA ARG A 186 -8.88 -7.03 16.84
C ARG A 186 -7.54 -6.39 17.21
N LEU A 187 -6.67 -6.17 16.22
CA LEU A 187 -5.28 -5.74 16.44
C LEU A 187 -5.16 -4.24 16.76
N GLY A 188 -6.23 -3.46 16.69
CA GLY A 188 -6.16 -2.01 16.92
C GLY A 188 -5.49 -1.29 15.76
N HIS A 189 -4.56 -0.36 16.04
CA HIS A 189 -3.88 0.52 15.08
C HIS A 189 -4.75 1.70 14.61
N TYR A 190 -5.15 2.56 15.56
CA TYR A 190 -6.01 3.70 15.29
C TYR A 190 -5.26 5.02 15.08
N ASP A 191 -3.94 5.03 15.35
CA ASP A 191 -3.04 6.18 15.30
C ASP A 191 -1.93 6.05 14.24
N HIS A 192 -1.65 4.85 13.76
CA HIS A 192 -0.68 4.58 12.71
C HIS A 192 -1.10 3.43 11.78
N VAL A 193 -0.58 3.41 10.56
CA VAL A 193 -0.67 2.25 9.65
C VAL A 193 0.57 1.38 9.87
N HIS A 194 0.38 0.15 10.35
CA HIS A 194 1.46 -0.83 10.43
C HIS A 194 1.63 -1.52 9.08
N VAL A 195 2.87 -1.70 8.63
CA VAL A 195 3.21 -2.41 7.39
C VAL A 195 4.30 -3.43 7.68
N THR A 196 4.03 -4.70 7.38
CA THR A 196 5.02 -5.78 7.43
C THR A 196 5.40 -6.22 6.01
N THR A 197 6.70 -6.32 5.77
CA THR A 197 7.27 -6.83 4.53
C THR A 197 7.82 -8.24 4.71
N THR A 198 8.07 -8.89 3.57
CA THR A 198 8.79 -10.18 3.50
C THR A 198 10.30 -10.04 3.67
N GLY A 199 10.82 -8.84 3.96
CA GLY A 199 12.23 -8.60 4.24
C GLY A 199 13.09 -8.38 3.00
N GLY A 200 14.03 -9.27 2.71
CA GLY A 200 14.99 -9.10 1.61
C GLY A 200 16.43 -8.89 2.06
N GLY A 201 16.70 -9.12 3.35
CA GLY A 201 18.03 -9.00 3.93
C GLY A 201 18.36 -7.59 4.40
N TYR A 202 19.48 -7.48 5.09
CA TYR A 202 19.99 -6.20 5.57
C TYR A 202 20.81 -5.50 4.48
N PRO A 203 20.68 -4.16 4.33
CA PRO A 203 21.48 -3.40 3.37
C PRO A 203 22.98 -3.57 3.60
N SER A 204 23.72 -3.65 2.50
CA SER A 204 25.18 -3.60 2.45
C SER A 204 25.72 -2.17 2.30
N GLY A 205 24.85 -1.21 1.96
CA GLY A 205 25.18 0.19 1.73
C GLY A 205 25.28 0.59 0.26
N SER A 206 25.19 -0.37 -0.68
CA SER A 206 25.19 -0.12 -2.13
C SER A 206 23.80 -0.15 -2.77
N GLU A 207 22.75 -0.33 -1.96
CA GLU A 207 21.38 -0.43 -2.45
C GLU A 207 20.90 0.89 -3.06
N VAL A 208 20.20 0.76 -4.19
CA VAL A 208 19.57 1.88 -4.87
C VAL A 208 18.07 1.68 -4.82
N TYR A 209 17.38 2.61 -4.16
CA TYR A 209 15.93 2.60 -4.01
C TYR A 209 15.28 3.45 -5.10
N LEU A 210 14.36 2.85 -5.85
CA LEU A 210 13.68 3.49 -6.99
C LEU A 210 12.19 3.65 -6.72
N ARG A 211 11.62 4.74 -7.23
CA ARG A 211 10.18 5.06 -7.15
C ARG A 211 9.33 4.26 -8.13
#